data_AF-A0A2N0D0U5-F1
#
_entry.id   AF-A0A2N0D0U5-F1
#
_cell.length_a   1.000
_cell.length_b   1.000
_cell.length_c   1.000
_cell.angle_alpha   90.00
_cell.angle_beta   90.00
_cell.angle_gamma   90.00
#
_symmetry.space_group_name_H-M   'P 1'
#
loop_
_entity.id
_entity.type
_entity.pdbx_description
1 polymer ?
#
loop_
_entity_poly.entity_id
_entity_poly.type
_entity_poly.pdbx_seq_one_letter_code
_entity_poly.pdbx_strand_id
1 'polypeptide(L)' 'MQVEVPCPKCGKTRMNFPRPQPLDSDIITCYHCDFELGTYGTIKRKMALFMERLIQAKAKPVKKH' A
#
# COMPACT_ATOMS: atom_id res chain seq x y z
N MET A 1 4.31 12.71 -4.03
CA MET A 1 4.02 11.72 -2.98
C MET A 1 4.28 10.35 -3.58
N GLN A 2 5.42 9.73 -3.28
CA GLN A 2 5.74 8.39 -3.77
C GLN A 2 5.14 7.39 -2.77
N VAL A 3 4.09 6.68 -3.19
CA VAL A 3 3.41 5.70 -2.33
C VAL A 3 4.19 4.39 -2.41
N GLU A 4 4.86 4.02 -1.32
CA GLU A 4 5.60 2.75 -1.22
C GLU A 4 4.76 1.74 -0.44
N VAL A 5 4.03 0.86 -1.13
CA VAL A 5 3.31 -0.26 -0.49
C VAL A 5 3.99 -1.57 -0.84
N PRO A 6 4.25 -2.45 0.14
CA PRO A 6 4.81 -3.76 -0.13
C PRO A 6 3.82 -4.59 -0.95
N CYS A 7 4.31 -5.25 -1.99
CA CYS A 7 3.51 -6.20 -2.75
C CYS A 7 3.16 -7.41 -1.88
N PRO A 8 1.88 -7.83 -1.81
CA PRO A 8 1.48 -8.98 -1.01
C PRO A 8 2.05 -10.30 -1.51
N LYS A 9 2.48 -10.36 -2.78
CA LYS A 9 3.02 -11.58 -3.40
C LYS A 9 4.53 -11.72 -3.21
N CYS A 10 5.30 -10.64 -3.32
CA CYS A 10 6.77 -10.68 -3.30
C CYS A 10 7.42 -9.86 -2.17
N GLY A 11 6.64 -9.10 -1.40
CA GLY A 11 7.12 -8.25 -0.30
C GLY A 11 7.85 -6.98 -0.74
N LYS A 12 8.11 -6.79 -2.05
CA LYS A 12 8.84 -5.62 -2.56
C LYS A 12 7.94 -4.39 -2.68
N THR A 13 8.45 -3.22 -2.32
CA THR A 13 7.71 -1.94 -2.30
C THR A 13 7.72 -1.16 -3.62
N ARG A 14 8.42 -1.67 -4.64
CA ARG A 14 8.54 -0.99 -5.93
C ARG A 14 7.31 -1.24 -6.81
N MET A 15 6.60 -0.16 -7.12
CA MET A 15 5.41 -0.16 -7.98
C MET A 15 5.68 0.51 -9.32
N ASN A 16 4.96 0.06 -10.34
CA ASN A 16 4.92 0.73 -11.63
C ASN A 16 3.69 1.65 -11.69
N PHE A 17 3.91 2.93 -12.00
CA PHE A 17 2.84 3.92 -12.16
C PHE A 17 2.66 4.21 -13.65
N PRO A 18 1.44 4.08 -14.20
CA PRO A 18 1.22 4.30 -15.64
C PRO A 18 1.39 5.77 -16.05
N ARG A 19 1.29 6.70 -15.11
CA ARG A 19 1.47 8.14 -15.31
C ARG A 19 2.18 8.80 -14.13
N PRO A 20 2.87 9.93 -14.35
CA PRO A 20 3.53 10.68 -13.27
C PRO A 20 2.55 11.21 -12.21
N GLN A 21 1.30 11.47 -12.60
CA GLN A 21 0.18 11.75 -11.71
C GLN A 21 -0.87 10.64 -11.89
N PRO A 22 -0.82 9.58 -11.08
CA PRO A 22 -1.82 8.51 -11.16
C PRO A 22 -3.17 9.04 -10.69
N LEU A 23 -4.21 8.79 -11.48
CA LEU A 23 -5.59 8.98 -11.11
C LEU A 23 -6.03 7.86 -10.17
N ASP A 24 -7.05 8.11 -9.34
CA ASP A 24 -7.60 7.07 -8.45
C ASP A 24 -8.09 5.81 -9.18
N SER A 25 -8.40 5.92 -10.48
CA SER A 25 -8.79 4.82 -11.36
C SER A 25 -7.62 4.06 -12.00
N ASP A 26 -6.40 4.59 -11.93
CA ASP A 26 -5.24 3.94 -12.54
C ASP A 26 -4.88 2.66 -11.76
N ILE A 27 -4.68 1.56 -12.50
CA ILE A 27 -4.27 0.27 -11.94
C ILE A 27 -2.77 0.31 -11.68
N ILE A 28 -2.38 -0.02 -10.45
CA ILE A 28 -0.99 -0.10 -10.03
C ILE A 28 -0.58 -1.56 -9.99
N THR A 29 0.54 -1.86 -10.63
CA THR A 29 1.13 -3.20 -10.65
C THR A 29 2.47 -3.22 -9.91
N CYS A 30 2.81 -4.37 -9.34
CA CYS A 30 4.12 -4.55 -8.76
C CYS A 30 5.17 -4.61 -9.87
N TYR A 31 6.23 -3.80 -9.76
CA TYR A 31 7.31 -3.77 -10.75
C TYR A 31 8.08 -5.10 -10.86
N HIS A 32 8.03 -5.95 -9.84
CA HIS A 32 8.84 -7.16 -9.76
C HIS A 32 8.14 -8.46 -10.15
N CYS A 33 6.82 -8.52 -10.03
CA CYS A 33 6.06 -9.75 -10.26
C CYS A 33 4.80 -9.52 -11.07
N ASP A 34 4.65 -8.30 -11.63
CA ASP A 34 3.52 -7.84 -12.44
C ASP A 34 2.16 -8.10 -11.79
N PHE A 35 2.14 -8.21 -10.47
CA PHE A 35 0.94 -8.48 -9.72
C PHE A 35 0.10 -7.20 -9.63
N GLU A 36 -1.15 -7.28 -10.05
CA GLU A 36 -2.13 -6.20 -9.93
C GLU A 36 -2.46 -5.97 -8.45
N LEU A 37 -1.97 -4.86 -7.90
CA LEU A 37 -2.24 -4.46 -6.51
C LEU A 37 -3.65 -3.88 -6.36
N GLY A 38 -4.19 -3.36 -7.47
CA GLY A 38 -5.49 -2.70 -7.57
C GLY A 38 -5.35 -1.25 -8.00
N THR A 39 -6.45 -0.50 -7.91
CA THR A 39 -6.46 0.91 -8.31
C THR A 39 -5.77 1.80 -7.28
N TYR A 40 -5.15 2.90 -7.73
CA TYR A 40 -4.45 3.86 -6.89
C TYR A 40 -5.32 4.37 -5.73
N GLY A 41 -6.60 4.65 -5.98
CA GLY A 41 -7.53 5.10 -4.94
C GLY A 41 -7.79 4.03 -3.87
N THR A 42 -7.88 2.76 -4.29
CA THR A 42 -8.05 1.64 -3.35
C THR A 42 -6.79 1.40 -2.53
N ILE A 43 -5.61 1.50 -3.15
CA ILE A 43 -4.32 1.36 -2.47
C ILE A 43 -4.12 2.50 -1.46
N LYS A 44 -4.42 3.75 -1.85
CA LYS A 44 -4.39 4.90 -0.95
C LYS A 44 -5.29 4.72 0.26
N ARG A 45 -6.52 4.21 0.05
CA ARG A 45 -7.46 3.93 1.14
C ARG A 45 -6.99 2.77 2.04
N LYS A 46 -6.47 1.68 1.46
CA LYS A 46 -5.88 0.57 2.22
C LYS A 46 -4.67 1.03 3.04
N MET A 47 -3.83 1.91 2.50
CA MET A 47 -2.68 2.49 3.19
C MET A 47 -3.13 3.36 4.36
N ALA A 48 -4.13 4.22 4.16
CA ALA A 48 -4.70 5.04 5.23
C ALA A 48 -5.24 4.18 6.37
N LEU A 49 -6.01 3.12 6.03
CA LEU A 49 -6.51 2.16 7.01
C LEU A 49 -5.40 1.36 7.69
N PHE A 50 -4.34 0.98 6.96
CA PHE A 50 -3.20 0.27 7.53
C PHE A 50 -2.40 1.17 8.49
N MET A 51 -2.16 2.43 8.12
CA MET A 51 -1.53 3.42 8.99
C MET A 51 -2.38 3.70 10.23
N GLU A 52 -3.69 3.87 10.09
CA GLU A 52 -4.61 4.03 11.21
C GLU A 52 -4.56 2.82 12.16
N ARG A 53 -4.57 1.60 11.61
CA ARG A 53 -4.39 0.36 12.40
C ARG A 53 -3.02 0.28 13.06
N LEU A 54 -1.94 0.70 12.40
CA LEU A 54 -0.60 0.73 12.99
C LEU A 54 -0.51 1.76 14.13
N ILE A 55 -1.15 2.92 13.97
CA ILE A 55 -1.26 3.94 15.01
C ILE A 55 -2.06 3.39 16.20
N GLN A 56 -3.20 2.74 15.96
CA GLN A 56 -3.98 2.07 17.01
C GLN A 56 -3.23 0.90 17.66
N ALA A 57 -2.45 0.13 16.89
CA ALA A 57 -1.65 -0.97 17.40
C ALA A 57 -0.47 -0.48 18.25
N LYS A 58 0.18 0.62 17.86
CA LYS A 58 1.19 1.31 18.71
C LYS A 58 0.58 1.97 19.95
N ALA A 59 -0.71 2.32 19.90
CA ALA A 59 -1.43 2.90 21.04
C ALA A 59 -1.96 1.85 22.06
N LYS A 60 -1.85 0.54 21.79
CA LYS A 60 -2.09 -0.50 22.81
C LYS A 60 -0.75 -0.90 23.44
N PRO A 61 -0.51 -0.61 24.73
CA PRO A 61 0.63 -1.20 25.43
C PRO A 61 0.47 -2.71 25.39
N VAL A 62 1.54 -3.40 25.00
CA VAL A 62 1.69 -4.85 25.05
C VAL A 62 1.37 -5.31 26.47
N LYS A 63 0.13 -5.74 26.74
CA LYS A 63 -0.16 -6.58 27.90
C LYS A 63 0.43 -7.95 27.59
N LYS A 64 1.67 -8.15 28.01
CA LYS A 64 2.28 -9.47 28.20
C LYS A 64 1.34 -10.28 29.11
N HIS A 65 0.97 -11.48 28.69
CA HIS A 65 0.34 -12.48 29.54
C HIS A 65 1.30 -13.68 29.60
#